data_AF-A0A7S2B9Z7-F1
#
_entry.id   AF-A0A7S2B9Z7-F1
#
_cell.length_a   1.000
_cell.length_b   1.000
_cell.length_c   1.000
_cell.angle_alpha   90.00
_cell.angle_beta   90.00
_cell.angle_gamma   90.00
#
_symmetry.space_group_name_H-M   'P 1'
#
loop_
_entity.id
_entity.type
_entity.pdbx_description
1 polymer ?
#
loop_
_entity_poly.entity_id
_entity_poly.type
_entity_poly.pdbx_seq_one_letter_code
_entity_poly.pdbx_strand_id
1 'polypeptide(L)'
;VAALADLLSALGTEDERALMDVTVVLEGNEAIQAFWVPALNKALTSGDKASVRIVCVDAESWRGSLLLPSENKSGRIAKTAARAICRQIILRDTVEPGSDNLKSKPTTDMAEATCVGLWAVGEDLLGWRDQNTSPLVKRYTNGKIA
;
A
#
# COMPACT_ATOMS: atom_id res chain seq x y z
N VAL A 1 -10.08 -17.10 -2.36
CA VAL A 1 -10.86 -17.42 -1.14
C VAL A 1 -10.03 -17.18 0.12
N ALA A 2 -8.79 -17.67 0.24
CA ALA A 2 -7.90 -17.36 1.38
C ALA A 2 -7.59 -15.84 1.52
N ALA A 3 -7.12 -15.18 0.46
CA ALA A 3 -6.78 -13.75 0.51
C ALA A 3 -7.96 -12.82 0.85
N LEU A 4 -9.20 -13.20 0.51
CA LEU A 4 -10.39 -12.44 0.91
C LEU A 4 -10.67 -12.61 2.41
N ALA A 5 -10.55 -13.84 2.93
CA ALA A 5 -10.73 -14.10 4.35
C ALA A 5 -9.68 -13.38 5.20
N ASP A 6 -8.43 -13.35 4.75
CA ASP A 6 -7.34 -12.63 5.42
C ASP A 6 -7.62 -11.11 5.43
N LEU A 7 -8.10 -10.55 4.31
CA LEU A 7 -8.46 -9.15 4.22
C LEU A 7 -9.65 -8.80 5.13
N LEU A 8 -10.70 -9.63 5.14
CA LEU A 8 -11.84 -9.41 6.02
C LEU A 8 -11.46 -9.52 7.50
N SER A 9 -10.55 -10.43 7.84
CA SER A 9 -10.01 -10.56 9.19
C SER A 9 -9.23 -9.31 9.61
N ALA A 10 -8.43 -8.74 8.71
CA ALA A 10 -7.69 -7.50 8.96
C ALA A 10 -8.60 -6.27 9.15
N LEU A 11 -9.80 -6.28 8.57
CA LEU A 11 -10.79 -5.20 8.72
C LEU A 11 -11.60 -5.27 10.02
N GLY A 12 -11.37 -6.29 10.87
CA GLY A 12 -12.05 -6.44 12.15
C GLY A 12 -13.29 -7.34 12.09
N THR A 13 -14.12 -7.22 13.12
CA THR A 13 -15.37 -7.96 13.29
C THR A 13 -16.43 -7.55 12.25
N GLU A 14 -17.48 -8.35 12.09
CA GLU A 14 -18.54 -8.03 11.13
C GLU A 14 -19.26 -6.71 11.45
N ASP A 15 -19.49 -6.43 12.74
CA ASP A 15 -20.12 -5.19 13.20
C ASP A 15 -19.24 -3.97 12.94
N GLU A 16 -17.91 -4.10 13.09
CA GLU A 16 -16.96 -3.03 12.76
C GLU A 16 -16.94 -2.76 11.25
N ARG A 17 -16.94 -3.83 10.44
CA ARG A 17 -16.94 -3.72 8.97
C ARG A 17 -18.20 -3.05 8.43
N ALA A 18 -19.36 -3.33 9.02
CA ALA A 18 -20.65 -2.76 8.61
C ALA A 18 -20.73 -1.22 8.81
N LEU A 19 -19.78 -0.63 9.54
CA LEU A 19 -19.73 0.79 9.87
C LEU A 19 -18.57 1.54 9.19
N MET A 20 -17.76 0.86 8.38
CA MET A 20 -16.56 1.44 7.78
C MET A 20 -16.70 1.65 6.26
N ASP A 21 -16.27 2.83 5.81
CA ASP A 21 -15.94 3.03 4.40
C ASP A 21 -14.58 2.38 4.11
N VAL A 22 -14.57 1.39 3.22
CA VAL A 22 -13.38 0.60 2.91
C VAL A 22 -12.89 0.98 1.52
N THR A 23 -11.67 1.53 1.45
CA THR A 23 -10.96 1.71 0.18
C THR A 23 -9.89 0.64 0.03
N VAL A 24 -9.99 -0.17 -1.03
CA VAL A 24 -9.00 -1.20 -1.38
C VAL A 24 -8.23 -0.74 -2.61
N VAL A 25 -6.91 -0.59 -2.49
CA VAL A 25 -6.02 -0.22 -3.59
C VAL A 25 -5.21 -1.42 -4.00
N LEU A 26 -5.23 -1.75 -5.30
CA LEU A 26 -4.62 -2.96 -5.85
C LEU A 26 -3.79 -2.59 -7.07
N GLU A 27 -2.57 -3.15 -7.17
CA GLU A 27 -1.89 -3.18 -8.46
C GLU A 27 -2.62 -4.17 -9.37
N GLY A 28 -3.06 -3.69 -10.53
CA GLY A 28 -3.82 -4.54 -11.44
C GLY A 28 -4.47 -3.81 -12.60
N ASN A 29 -5.36 -4.53 -13.27
CA ASN A 29 -6.15 -4.01 -14.39
C ASN A 29 -7.65 -4.21 -14.12
N GLU A 30 -8.47 -3.77 -15.07
CA GLU A 30 -9.93 -3.89 -14.99
C GLU A 30 -10.42 -5.34 -14.78
N ALA A 31 -9.69 -6.34 -15.26
CA ALA A 31 -10.05 -7.74 -15.06
C ALA A 31 -9.88 -8.19 -13.59
N ILE A 32 -8.84 -7.70 -12.91
CA ILE A 32 -8.66 -7.91 -11.47
C ILE A 32 -9.79 -7.21 -10.70
N GLN A 33 -10.16 -5.99 -11.11
CA GLN A 33 -11.28 -5.25 -10.51
C GLN A 33 -12.59 -6.04 -10.60
N ALA A 34 -12.93 -6.54 -11.80
CA ALA A 34 -14.15 -7.31 -12.04
C ALA A 34 -14.25 -8.59 -11.19
N PHE A 35 -13.11 -9.18 -10.82
CA PHE A 35 -13.08 -10.34 -9.92
C PHE A 35 -13.31 -9.95 -8.45
N TRP A 36 -12.69 -8.87 -7.98
CA TRP A 36 -12.71 -8.49 -6.55
C TRP A 36 -13.94 -7.70 -6.13
N VAL A 37 -14.49 -6.84 -6.99
CA VAL A 37 -15.65 -5.99 -6.68
C VAL A 37 -16.85 -6.81 -6.18
N PRO A 38 -17.31 -7.86 -6.88
CA PRO A 38 -18.47 -8.62 -6.42
C PRO A 38 -18.22 -9.34 -5.10
N ALA A 39 -17.00 -9.84 -4.90
CA ALA A 39 -16.61 -10.59 -3.71
C ALA A 39 -16.53 -9.69 -2.46
N LEU A 40 -15.95 -8.49 -2.61
CA LEU A 40 -15.85 -7.50 -1.54
C LEU A 40 -17.21 -6.89 -1.21
N ASN A 41 -18.00 -6.52 -2.23
CA ASN A 41 -19.37 -6.06 -2.00
C ASN A 41 -20.16 -7.10 -1.21
N LYS A 42 -20.20 -8.36 -1.65
CA LYS A 42 -20.92 -9.42 -0.95
C LYS A 42 -20.48 -9.59 0.51
N ALA A 43 -19.19 -9.42 0.80
CA ALA A 43 -18.63 -9.62 2.13
C ALA A 43 -18.81 -8.42 3.07
N LEU A 44 -18.99 -7.22 2.52
CA LEU A 44 -19.04 -5.96 3.29
C LEU A 44 -20.47 -5.37 3.36
N THR A 45 -21.42 -5.86 2.57
CA THR A 45 -22.81 -5.39 2.53
C THR A 45 -23.75 -6.05 3.56
N SER A 46 -23.28 -6.57 4.70
CA SER A 46 -24.19 -7.01 5.76
C SER A 46 -24.85 -5.87 6.55
N GLY A 47 -24.51 -4.61 6.27
CA GLY A 47 -25.21 -3.42 6.77
C GLY A 47 -25.32 -2.31 5.73
N ASP A 48 -26.45 -1.60 5.73
CA ASP A 48 -26.84 -0.52 4.78
C ASP A 48 -25.93 0.74 4.79
N LYS A 49 -24.77 0.72 5.46
CA LYS A 49 -23.96 1.93 5.73
C LYS A 49 -22.50 1.88 5.28
N ALA A 50 -21.97 0.74 4.87
CA ALA A 50 -20.57 0.63 4.45
C ALA A 50 -20.44 0.79 2.93
N SER A 51 -19.62 1.75 2.47
CA SER A 51 -19.26 1.85 1.05
C SER A 51 -17.90 1.21 0.78
N VAL A 52 -17.81 0.47 -0.33
CA VAL A 52 -16.56 -0.18 -0.77
C VAL A 52 -16.08 0.51 -2.04
N ARG A 53 -14.89 1.09 -2.00
CA ARG A 53 -14.21 1.67 -3.15
C ARG A 53 -13.02 0.81 -3.53
N ILE A 54 -12.95 0.38 -4.78
CA ILE A 54 -11.78 -0.33 -5.31
C ILE A 54 -11.07 0.55 -6.31
N VAL A 55 -9.78 0.79 -6.08
CA VAL A 55 -8.91 1.55 -6.95
C VAL A 55 -7.86 0.61 -7.53
N CYS A 56 -7.90 0.42 -8.84
CA CYS A 56 -6.84 -0.26 -9.56
C CYS A 56 -5.81 0.75 -10.02
N VAL A 57 -4.54 0.45 -9.78
CA VAL A 57 -3.41 1.27 -10.19
C VAL A 57 -2.44 0.41 -10.99
N ASP A 58 -1.85 0.98 -12.05
CA ASP A 58 -0.78 0.32 -12.76
C ASP A 58 0.57 0.53 -12.05
N ALA A 59 1.55 -0.31 -12.39
CA ALA A 59 2.86 -0.22 -11.78
C ALA A 59 3.58 1.10 -12.12
N GLU A 60 3.27 1.72 -13.26
CA GLU A 60 3.96 2.93 -13.72
C GLU A 60 3.53 4.16 -12.93
N SER A 61 2.26 4.22 -12.52
CA SER A 61 1.66 5.31 -11.74
C SER A 61 2.34 5.45 -10.39
N TRP A 62 2.37 4.38 -9.59
CA TRP A 62 3.01 4.45 -8.27
C TRP A 62 4.54 4.57 -8.39
N ARG A 63 5.16 3.93 -9.39
CA ARG A 63 6.62 4.05 -9.60
C ARG A 63 7.02 5.47 -10.00
N GLY A 64 6.28 6.11 -10.90
CA GLY A 64 6.54 7.47 -11.36
C GLY A 64 6.41 8.51 -10.24
N SER A 65 5.52 8.26 -9.28
CA SER A 65 5.30 9.15 -8.13
C SER A 65 6.33 8.93 -7.00
N LEU A 66 6.71 7.68 -6.71
CA LEU A 66 7.56 7.37 -5.54
C LEU A 66 9.06 7.21 -5.86
N LEU A 67 9.41 6.79 -7.07
CA LEU A 67 10.78 6.45 -7.46
C LEU A 67 11.45 7.58 -8.24
N LEU A 68 12.76 7.75 -8.04
CA LEU A 68 13.55 8.61 -8.91
C LEU A 68 13.67 8.01 -10.32
N PRO A 69 13.93 8.81 -11.37
CA PRO A 69 14.17 8.29 -12.72
C PRO A 69 15.29 7.25 -12.78
N SER A 70 16.31 7.38 -11.92
CA SER A 70 17.41 6.40 -11.80
C SER A 70 16.96 5.06 -11.18
N GLU A 71 15.94 5.08 -10.32
CA GLU A 71 15.37 3.93 -9.65
C GLU A 71 14.30 3.24 -10.51
N ASN A 72 13.64 3.99 -11.40
CA ASN A 72 12.62 3.50 -12.32
C ASN A 72 13.17 3.06 -13.71
N LYS A 73 14.50 2.96 -13.87
CA LYS A 73 15.12 2.59 -15.17
C LYS A 73 14.79 1.18 -15.66
N SER A 74 14.49 0.27 -14.74
CA SER A 74 14.13 -1.12 -15.07
C SER A 74 13.36 -1.74 -13.92
N GLY A 75 12.53 -2.75 -14.23
CA GLY A 75 11.77 -3.48 -13.21
C GLY A 75 12.64 -4.07 -12.09
N ARG A 76 13.87 -4.51 -12.39
CA ARG A 76 14.79 -5.04 -11.37
C ARG A 76 15.25 -3.94 -10.39
N ILE A 77 15.57 -2.75 -10.89
CA ILE A 77 16.01 -1.62 -10.06
C ILE A 77 14.81 -1.09 -9.26
N ALA A 78 13.64 -0.96 -9.88
CA ALA A 78 12.41 -0.52 -9.22
C ALA A 78 12.05 -1.43 -8.05
N LYS A 79 12.12 -2.77 -8.24
CA LYS A 79 11.91 -3.75 -7.16
C LYS A 79 12.94 -3.67 -6.04
N THR A 80 14.14 -3.17 -6.32
CA THR A 80 15.16 -2.97 -5.29
C THR A 80 14.85 -1.70 -4.49
N ALA A 81 14.46 -0.62 -5.17
CA ALA A 81 14.04 0.63 -4.54
C ALA A 81 12.76 0.43 -3.71
N ALA A 82 11.76 -0.28 -4.22
CA ALA A 82 10.53 -0.61 -3.50
C ALA A 82 10.81 -1.33 -2.18
N ARG A 83 11.75 -2.29 -2.17
CA ARG A 83 12.17 -2.97 -0.93
C ARG A 83 12.86 -2.04 0.06
N ALA A 84 13.62 -1.05 -0.42
CA ALA A 84 14.23 -0.05 0.45
C ALA A 84 13.16 0.88 1.05
N ILE A 85 12.16 1.31 0.27
CA ILE A 85 11.01 2.09 0.78
C ILE A 85 10.25 1.27 1.82
N CYS A 86 9.90 0.02 1.51
CA CYS A 86 9.21 -0.87 2.44
C CYS A 86 10.00 -1.03 3.75
N ARG A 87 11.32 -1.22 3.67
CA ARG A 87 12.20 -1.26 4.84
C ARG A 87 12.12 0.03 5.65
N GLN A 88 12.20 1.19 4.99
CA GLN A 88 12.11 2.49 5.66
C GLN A 88 10.79 2.66 6.43
N ILE A 89 9.66 2.28 5.82
CA ILE A 89 8.34 2.35 6.46
C ILE A 89 8.27 1.43 7.68
N ILE A 90 8.70 0.17 7.52
CA ILE A 90 8.70 -0.78 8.64
C ILE A 90 9.59 -0.27 9.78
N LEU A 91 10.82 0.17 9.49
CA LEU A 91 11.76 0.65 10.51
C LEU A 91 11.26 1.91 11.21
N ARG A 92 10.52 2.79 10.51
CA ARG A 92 9.92 3.99 11.10
C ARG A 92 8.92 3.64 12.20
N ASP A 93 8.13 2.58 12.00
CA ASP A 93 6.94 2.31 12.82
C ASP A 93 7.12 1.13 13.80
N THR A 94 8.12 0.27 13.61
CA THR A 94 8.27 -0.97 14.39
C THR A 94 9.50 -1.04 15.27
N VAL A 95 10.45 -0.12 15.13
CA VAL A 95 11.77 -0.31 15.73
C VAL A 95 12.18 0.89 16.59
N GLU A 96 12.63 0.62 17.81
CA GLU A 96 13.28 1.62 18.65
C GLU A 96 14.36 2.36 17.84
N PRO A 97 14.46 3.70 17.94
CA PRO A 97 15.47 4.46 17.22
C PRO A 97 16.87 3.85 17.45
N GLY A 98 17.47 3.28 16.40
CA GLY A 98 18.82 2.68 16.44
C GLY A 98 18.90 1.16 16.32
N SER A 99 17.78 0.42 16.27
CA SER A 99 17.82 -1.00 15.92
C SER A 99 17.74 -1.19 14.39
N ASP A 100 18.83 -1.64 13.79
CA ASP A 100 18.90 -1.95 12.34
C ASP A 100 18.30 -3.33 11.97
N ASN A 101 17.80 -4.07 12.96
CA ASN A 101 17.57 -5.50 12.85
C ASN A 101 16.13 -5.85 12.44
N LEU A 102 15.81 -5.57 11.17
CA LEU A 102 14.78 -6.38 10.52
C LEU A 102 15.31 -7.81 10.36
N LYS A 103 14.69 -8.76 11.07
CA LYS A 103 15.08 -10.18 11.09
C LYS A 103 15.14 -10.81 9.69
N SER A 104 14.34 -10.30 8.75
CA SER A 104 14.33 -10.75 7.36
C SER A 104 14.11 -9.58 6.40
N LYS A 105 14.63 -9.74 5.19
CA LYS A 105 14.43 -8.79 4.09
C LYS A 105 12.98 -8.86 3.61
N PRO A 106 12.30 -7.71 3.39
CA PRO A 106 10.99 -7.68 2.75
C PRO A 106 10.92 -8.48 1.45
N THR A 107 9.87 -9.27 1.28
CA THR A 107 9.57 -9.93 0.00
C THR A 107 9.23 -8.87 -1.05
N THR A 108 9.31 -9.25 -2.33
CA THR A 108 8.94 -8.33 -3.43
C THR A 108 7.49 -7.89 -3.31
N ASP A 109 6.58 -8.85 -3.13
CA ASP A 109 5.14 -8.60 -3.12
C ASP A 109 4.75 -7.68 -1.95
N MET A 110 5.33 -7.91 -0.76
CA MET A 110 5.14 -7.02 0.38
C MET A 110 5.65 -5.60 0.10
N ALA A 111 6.80 -5.50 -0.57
CA ALA A 111 7.39 -4.21 -0.90
C ALA A 111 6.58 -3.43 -1.93
N GLU A 112 6.09 -4.09 -2.98
CA GLU A 112 5.22 -3.49 -4.00
C GLU A 112 3.87 -3.11 -3.38
N ALA A 113 3.25 -3.97 -2.57
CA ALA A 113 2.02 -3.65 -1.83
C ALA A 113 2.19 -2.45 -0.89
N THR A 114 3.34 -2.36 -0.19
CA THR A 114 3.66 -1.19 0.65
C THR A 114 3.75 0.08 -0.19
N CYS A 115 4.37 0.03 -1.36
CA CYS A 115 4.49 1.18 -2.25
C CYS A 115 3.12 1.61 -2.81
N VAL A 116 2.27 0.66 -3.18
CA VAL A 116 0.89 0.96 -3.65
C VAL A 116 0.09 1.66 -2.55
N GLY A 117 0.15 1.16 -1.30
CA GLY A 117 -0.50 1.82 -0.17
C GLY A 117 0.07 3.21 0.12
N LEU A 118 1.40 3.36 0.09
CA LEU A 118 2.07 4.64 0.30
C LEU A 118 1.72 5.67 -0.78
N TRP A 119 1.63 5.22 -2.04
CA TRP A 119 1.19 6.05 -3.16
C TRP A 119 -0.26 6.52 -2.95
N ALA A 120 -1.16 5.62 -2.54
CA ALA A 120 -2.56 6.00 -2.27
C ALA A 120 -2.69 7.06 -1.16
N VAL A 121 -1.85 6.99 -0.13
CA VAL A 121 -1.74 8.04 0.90
C VAL A 121 -1.20 9.34 0.30
N GLY A 122 -0.26 9.26 -0.62
CA GLY A 122 0.35 10.39 -1.31
C GLY A 122 -0.61 11.16 -2.23
N GLU A 123 -1.43 10.43 -2.98
CA GLU A 123 -2.47 10.97 -3.87
C GLU A 123 -3.75 11.38 -3.13
N ASP A 124 -3.72 11.38 -1.80
CA ASP A 124 -4.84 11.75 -0.92
C ASP A 124 -6.13 10.94 -1.16
N LEU A 125 -5.99 9.71 -1.67
CA LEU A 125 -7.15 8.84 -1.92
C LEU A 125 -7.83 8.37 -0.63
N LEU A 126 -7.09 8.45 0.49
CA LEU A 126 -7.52 7.98 1.80
C LEU A 126 -7.81 9.13 2.78
N GLY A 127 -7.44 10.38 2.45
CA GLY A 127 -7.59 11.52 3.39
C GLY A 127 -6.67 11.46 4.62
N TRP A 128 -5.64 10.59 4.59
CA TRP A 128 -4.78 10.33 5.76
C TRP A 128 -3.60 11.29 5.89
N ARG A 129 -3.32 12.08 4.84
CA ARG A 129 -2.13 12.91 4.76
C ARG A 129 -2.50 14.38 4.92
N ASP A 130 -1.94 15.02 5.93
CA ASP A 130 -1.90 16.48 5.97
C ASP A 130 -0.92 16.99 4.90
N GLN A 131 -1.34 17.95 4.08
CA GLN A 131 -0.54 18.56 3.01
C GLN A 131 0.78 19.17 3.52
N ASN A 132 0.90 19.45 4.82
CA ASN A 132 2.12 19.98 5.45
C ASN A 132 3.12 18.91 5.94
N THR A 133 2.89 17.62 5.68
CA THR A 133 3.75 16.55 6.21
C THR A 133 5.02 16.30 5.40
N SER A 134 6.03 15.74 6.09
CA SER A 134 7.29 15.24 5.50
C SER A 134 7.08 14.40 4.23
N PRO A 135 8.08 14.32 3.34
CA PRO A 135 7.99 13.51 2.13
C PRO A 135 7.65 12.04 2.45
N LEU A 136 6.86 11.40 1.59
CA LEU A 136 6.45 9.99 1.73
C LEU A 136 7.67 9.05 1.83
N VAL A 137 8.69 9.34 1.02
CA VAL A 137 9.96 8.61 0.99
C VAL A 137 11.06 9.55 1.46
N LYS A 138 11.68 9.23 2.60
CA LYS A 138 12.85 10.00 3.08
C LYS A 138 14.08 9.53 2.33
N ARG A 139 14.96 10.47 2.00
CA ARG A 139 16.19 10.21 1.25
C ARG A 139 17.37 10.89 1.93
N TYR A 140 18.53 10.27 1.88
CA TYR A 140 19.80 10.91 2.23
C TYR A 140 20.15 12.00 1.22
N THR A 141 21.10 12.86 1.59
CA THR A 141 21.61 13.94 0.71
C THR A 141 22.20 13.42 -0.61
N ASN A 142 22.64 12.17 -0.65
CA ASN A 142 23.12 11.50 -1.87
C ASN A 142 22.01 10.91 -2.75
N GLY A 143 20.73 11.15 -2.41
CA GLY A 143 19.56 10.68 -3.15
C GLY A 143 19.10 9.25 -2.85
N LYS A 144 19.87 8.47 -2.08
CA LYS A 144 19.48 7.11 -1.68
C LYS A 144 18.31 7.16 -0.69
N ILE A 145 17.42 6.18 -0.79
CA ILE A 145 16.34 5.97 0.19
C ILE A 145 16.94 5.75 1.57
N ALA A 146 16.43 6.48 2.57
CA ALA A 146 17.00 6.54 3.91
C ALA A 146 16.72 5.29 4.74
#